data_AF-A0A0F9WRK0-F1
#
_entry.id   AF-A0A0F9WRK0-F1
#
_cell.length_a   1.000
_cell.length_b   1.000
_cell.length_c   1.000
_cell.angle_alpha   90.00
_cell.angle_beta   90.00
_cell.angle_gamma   90.00
#
_symmetry.space_group_name_H-M   'P 1'
#
loop_
_entity.id
_entity.type
_entity.pdbx_description
1 polymer ?
#
loop_
_entity_poly.entity_id
_entity_poly.type
_entity_poly.pdbx_seq_one_letter_code
_entity_poly.pdbx_strand_id
1 'polypeptide(L)' 'MTLTEVQDRVEKIRELARMPLSPEAHIAEDELRGDVLRAIAVGHENPALIADEALKTSKLEFPRWYE' A
#
# COMPACT_ATOMS: atom_id res chain seq x y z
N MET A 1 7.76 -0.99 10.66
CA MET A 1 6.98 -1.61 9.59
C MET A 1 7.59 -2.95 9.28
N THR A 2 6.85 -4.03 9.53
CA THR A 2 7.22 -5.43 9.28
C THR A 2 6.58 -5.91 7.98
N LEU A 3 6.98 -7.07 7.47
CA LEU A 3 6.32 -7.68 6.30
C LEU A 3 4.83 -7.93 6.57
N THR A 4 4.46 -8.46 7.72
CA THR A 4 3.07 -8.76 8.08
C THR A 4 2.22 -7.49 8.11
N GLU A 5 2.75 -6.38 8.66
CA GLU A 5 2.06 -5.09 8.62
C GLU A 5 1.85 -4.59 7.18
N VAL A 6 2.79 -4.86 6.26
CA VAL A 6 2.61 -4.52 4.84
C VAL A 6 1.49 -5.35 4.23
N GLN A 7 1.50 -6.66 4.48
CA GLN A 7 0.50 -7.60 3.96
C GLN A 7 -0.91 -7.26 4.42
N ASP A 8 -1.08 -6.99 5.72
CA ASP A 8 -2.37 -6.60 6.30
C ASP A 8 -2.91 -5.33 5.67
N ARG A 9 -2.03 -4.35 5.40
CA ARG A 9 -2.42 -3.10 4.75
C ARG A 9 -2.72 -3.26 3.26
N VAL A 10 -1.98 -4.11 2.55
CA VAL A 10 -2.28 -4.45 1.14
C VAL A 10 -3.67 -5.07 1.03
N GLU A 11 -4.01 -6.01 1.92
CA GLU A 11 -5.35 -6.59 1.95
C GLU A 11 -6.41 -5.58 2.35
N LYS A 12 -6.10 -4.66 3.28
CA LYS A 12 -7.01 -3.57 3.60
C LYS A 12 -7.30 -2.66 2.40
N ILE A 13 -6.27 -2.29 1.64
CA ILE A 13 -6.42 -1.49 0.42
C ILE A 13 -7.26 -2.25 -0.61
N ARG A 14 -7.05 -3.57 -0.75
CA ARG A 14 -7.86 -4.43 -1.63
C ARG A 14 -9.34 -4.40 -1.25
N GLU A 15 -9.67 -4.40 0.04
CA GLU A 15 -11.06 -4.26 0.50
C GLU A 15 -11.64 -2.88 0.15
N LEU A 16 -10.89 -1.81 0.41
CA LEU A 16 -11.31 -0.44 0.14
C LEU A 16 -11.51 -0.18 -1.36
N ALA A 17 -10.68 -0.80 -2.21
CA ALA A 17 -10.79 -0.72 -3.67
C ALA A 17 -12.13 -1.25 -4.22
N ARG A 18 -12.84 -2.09 -3.46
CA ARG A 18 -14.16 -2.61 -3.86
C ARG A 18 -15.29 -1.59 -3.64
N MET A 19 -15.02 -0.48 -2.95
CA MET A 19 -16.01 0.55 -2.65
C MET A 19 -16.12 1.56 -3.81
N PRO A 20 -17.32 2.08 -4.13
CA PRO A 20 -17.50 3.10 -5.17
C PRO A 20 -16.65 4.34 -4.91
N LEU A 21 -16.04 4.91 -5.96
CA LEU A 21 -15.13 6.08 -5.96
C LEU A 21 -13.79 5.88 -5.22
N SER A 22 -13.73 4.94 -4.28
CA SER A 22 -12.54 4.46 -3.56
C SER A 22 -11.54 5.53 -3.03
N PRO A 23 -11.94 6.73 -2.53
CA PRO A 23 -10.95 7.72 -2.06
C PRO A 23 -10.09 7.19 -0.90
N GLU A 24 -10.68 6.38 -0.03
CA GLU A 24 -9.99 5.76 1.10
C GLU A 24 -8.93 4.77 0.63
N ALA A 25 -9.13 4.12 -0.51
CA ALA A 25 -8.16 3.19 -1.08
C ALA A 25 -6.92 3.94 -1.58
N HIS A 26 -7.11 5.08 -2.25
CA HIS A 26 -6.02 5.97 -2.68
C HIS A 26 -5.23 6.52 -1.49
N ILE A 27 -5.92 7.02 -0.45
CA ILE A 27 -5.29 7.52 0.77
C ILE A 27 -4.46 6.41 1.44
N ALA A 28 -5.05 5.23 1.60
CA ALA A 28 -4.38 4.11 2.25
C ALA A 28 -3.15 3.61 1.46
N GLU A 29 -3.19 3.64 0.13
CA GLU A 29 -2.03 3.32 -0.73
C GLU A 29 -0.89 4.34 -0.54
N ASP A 30 -1.20 5.64 -0.54
CA ASP A 30 -0.20 6.69 -0.34
C ASP A 30 0.45 6.61 1.05
N GLU A 31 -0.36 6.39 2.09
CA GLU A 31 0.14 6.17 3.44
C GLU A 31 1.04 4.93 3.51
N LEU A 32 0.65 3.84 2.86
CA LEU A 32 1.44 2.60 2.82
C LEU A 32 2.80 2.86 2.18
N ARG A 33 2.80 3.53 1.01
CA ARG A 33 4.03 3.88 0.30
C ARG A 33 4.92 4.78 1.15
N GLY A 34 4.36 5.79 1.82
CA GLY A 34 5.09 6.68 2.72
C GLY A 34 5.76 5.93 3.88
N ASP A 35 5.04 4.99 4.50
CA ASP A 35 5.57 4.20 5.62
C ASP A 35 6.64 3.21 5.22
N VAL A 36 6.50 2.55 4.05
CA VAL A 36 7.55 1.70 3.49
C VAL A 36 8.81 2.51 3.24
N LEU A 37 8.68 3.67 2.59
CA LEU A 37 9.83 4.52 2.28
C LEU A 37 10.52 5.02 3.56
N ARG A 38 9.75 5.38 4.59
CA ARG A 38 10.30 5.72 5.91
C ARG A 38 11.05 4.54 6.53
N ALA A 39 10.48 3.34 6.49
CA ALA A 39 11.12 2.13 7.02
C ALA A 39 12.43 1.82 6.30
N ILE A 40 12.45 1.94 4.97
CA ILE A 40 13.67 1.77 4.17
C ILE A 40 14.72 2.82 4.55
N ALA A 41 14.32 4.09 4.67
CA ALA A 41 15.24 5.19 5.00
C ALA A 41 15.90 5.03 6.38
N VAL A 42 15.23 4.40 7.35
CA VAL A 42 15.80 4.13 8.68
C VAL A 42 16.58 2.80 8.78
N GLY A 43 16.73 2.08 7.66
CA GLY A 43 17.54 0.85 7.60
C GLY A 43 16.78 -0.42 7.98
N HIS A 44 15.54 -0.59 7.51
CA HIS A 44 14.80 -1.85 7.67
C HIS A 44 15.66 -3.06 7.23
N GLU A 45 15.56 -4.17 7.99
CA GLU A 45 16.36 -5.39 7.79
C GLU A 45 16.17 -6.02 6.40
N ASN A 46 14.97 -5.94 5.85
CA ASN A 46 14.57 -6.55 4.58
C ASN A 46 13.84 -5.53 3.69
N PRO A 47 14.52 -4.47 3.18
CA PRO A 47 13.86 -3.34 2.54
C PRO A 47 13.23 -3.72 1.20
N ALA A 48 13.87 -4.61 0.44
CA ALA A 48 13.34 -5.12 -0.82
C ALA A 48 12.04 -5.91 -0.64
N LEU A 49 11.96 -6.70 0.44
CA LEU A 49 10.80 -7.55 0.72
C LEU A 49 9.54 -6.73 1.04
N ILE A 50 9.67 -5.72 1.89
CA ILE A 50 8.55 -4.82 2.22
C ILE A 50 8.15 -3.93 1.04
N ALA A 51 9.11 -3.56 0.18
CA ALA A 51 8.83 -2.79 -1.03
C ALA A 51 8.09 -3.61 -2.08
N ASP A 52 8.53 -4.85 -2.34
CA ASP A 52 7.88 -5.75 -3.30
C ASP A 52 6.43 -6.05 -2.88
N GLU A 53 6.21 -6.30 -1.58
CA GLU A 53 4.87 -6.52 -1.05
C GLU A 53 3.97 -5.29 -1.24
N ALA A 54 4.46 -4.09 -0.91
CA ALA A 54 3.68 -2.87 -1.09
C ALA A 54 3.41 -2.56 -2.57
N LEU A 55 4.31 -2.91 -3.49
CA LEU A 55 4.09 -2.73 -4.93
C LEU A 55 2.91 -3.56 -5.46
N LYS A 56 2.40 -4.55 -4.73
CA LYS A 56 1.19 -5.27 -5.13
C LYS A 56 -0.04 -4.37 -5.21
N THR A 57 -0.07 -3.23 -4.50
CA THR A 57 -1.17 -2.26 -4.60
C THR A 57 -1.30 -1.67 -6.00
N SER A 58 -0.21 -1.54 -6.75
CA SER A 58 -0.22 -1.04 -8.13
C SER A 58 -1.00 -1.93 -9.13
N LYS A 59 -1.28 -3.18 -8.72
CA LYS A 59 -2.08 -4.15 -9.48
C LYS A 59 -3.55 -4.15 -9.09
N LEU A 60 -3.93 -3.38 -8.07
CA LEU A 60 -5.32 -3.20 -7.68
C LEU A 60 -5.98 -2.19 -8.63
N GLU A 61 -7.17 -2.53 -9.12
CA GLU A 61 -7.95 -1.60 -9.93
C GLU A 61 -8.65 -0.61 -8.99
N PHE A 62 -8.26 0.66 -9.09
CA PHE A 62 -8.95 1.78 -8.46
C PHE A 62 -9.56 2.65 -9.56
N PRO A 63 -10.83 3.10 -9.44
CA PRO A 63 -11.34 4.16 -10.28
C PRO A 63 -10.43 5.38 -10.11
N ARG A 64 -9.89 5.90 -11.22
CA ARG A 64 -9.09 7.13 -11.15
C ARG A 64 -10.01 8.30 -10.82
N TRP A 65 -9.51 9.28 -10.09
CA TRP A 65 -10.31 10.47 -9.73
C TRP A 65 -10.88 11.23 -10.94
N TYR A 66 -10.29 11.07 -12.11
CA TYR A 66 -10.73 11.69 -13.37
C TYR A 66 -11.46 10.73 -14.32
N GLU A 67 -11.66 9.47 -13.91
CA GLU A 67 -12.46 8.47 -14.66
C GLU A 67 -13.96 8.59 -14.36
#